data_AF-A0AA35QWC1-F1
#
_entry.id   AF-A0AA35QWC1-F1
#
_cell.length_a   1.000
_cell.length_b   1.000
_cell.length_c   1.000
_cell.angle_alpha   90.00
_cell.angle_beta   90.00
_cell.angle_gamma   90.00
#
_symmetry.space_group_name_H-M   'P 1'
#
loop_
_entity.id
_entity.type
_entity.pdbx_description
1 polymer ?
#
loop_
_entity_poly.entity_id
_entity_poly.type
_entity_poly.pdbx_seq_one_letter_code
_entity_poly.pdbx_strand_id
1 'polypeptide(L)'
;MIESGVLIRDTAPRFYAWRMEAQGRAQTGLVAAASLAAYEQGAIKRHESTRPPKVEDRARHIEALGAQTGPLLLIHRPDEEVRRLIAAACAGPPLCRSVQGGTVTHTLWPIDGADEIEALTERFDRIGALYIADGHHRAAAAQTAAQAMGAGTGEAASRLLTVSFPADEVRILGYHRIVRGLNGLTSPRVFLRQIGQTLGCEPAEGPVEPAQPAHFGMYVEGRWYRLAAEGAAPASGAAVDRLDVSLLARLVLGPILGIGDPRLDARIDFVGGGRGVEALAAAVDGGDATVAFSLYPTSVEDLMAVADAGAILPPKTTWFEPKLADGLVSLVLS
;
A
#
# COMPACT_ATOMS: atom_id res chain seq x y z
N MET A 1 13.71 24.18 -11.87
CA MET A 1 12.32 23.72 -12.10
C MET A 1 11.32 24.85 -11.95
N ILE A 2 11.36 25.63 -10.86
CA ILE A 2 10.47 26.80 -10.69
C ILE A 2 10.83 27.91 -11.70
N GLU A 3 12.09 28.34 -11.75
CA GLU A 3 12.55 29.37 -12.71
C GLU A 3 12.33 28.97 -14.18
N SER A 4 12.39 27.67 -14.48
CA SER A 4 12.14 27.12 -15.81
C SER A 4 10.65 26.90 -16.12
N GLY A 5 9.74 27.28 -15.22
CA GLY A 5 8.28 27.15 -15.40
C GLY A 5 7.74 25.72 -15.40
N VAL A 6 8.55 24.74 -14.98
CA VAL A 6 8.14 23.32 -14.91
C VAL A 6 7.29 23.07 -13.66
N LEU A 7 7.64 23.71 -12.55
CA LEU A 7 6.84 23.73 -11.33
C LEU A 7 6.33 25.15 -11.11
N ILE A 8 5.07 25.28 -10.73
CA ILE A 8 4.43 26.57 -10.47
C ILE A 8 4.18 26.65 -8.97
N ARG A 9 4.67 27.71 -8.31
CA ARG A 9 4.42 27.95 -6.89
C ARG A 9 3.04 28.57 -6.74
N ASP A 10 2.21 27.98 -5.88
CA ASP A 10 0.92 28.55 -5.53
C ASP A 10 1.08 29.91 -4.83
N THR A 11 0.20 30.85 -5.18
CA THR A 11 0.17 32.19 -4.60
C THR A 11 -0.68 32.27 -3.33
N ALA A 12 -1.48 31.22 -3.05
CA ALA A 12 -2.35 31.12 -1.88
C ALA A 12 -2.55 29.64 -1.50
N PRO A 13 -2.84 29.34 -0.22
CA PRO A 13 -3.19 27.99 0.22
C PRO A 13 -4.36 27.42 -0.58
N ARG A 14 -4.25 26.16 -0.99
CA ARG A 14 -5.30 25.43 -1.71
C ARG A 14 -5.12 23.93 -1.52
N PHE A 15 -6.20 23.18 -1.74
CA PHE A 15 -6.12 21.75 -1.94
C PHE A 15 -6.14 21.41 -3.43
N TYR A 16 -5.95 20.12 -3.73
CA TYR A 16 -6.16 19.61 -5.08
C TYR A 16 -6.97 18.33 -5.03
N ALA A 17 -7.87 18.14 -5.99
CA ALA A 17 -8.35 16.80 -6.32
C ALA A 17 -7.33 16.15 -7.27
N TRP A 18 -6.91 14.92 -6.98
CA TRP A 18 -6.02 14.15 -7.83
C TRP A 18 -6.66 12.82 -8.19
N ARG A 19 -7.00 12.67 -9.48
CA ARG A 19 -7.47 11.41 -10.05
C ARG A 19 -6.34 10.61 -10.66
N MET A 20 -6.30 9.32 -10.36
CA MET A 20 -5.47 8.33 -11.05
C MET A 20 -6.37 7.33 -11.77
N GLU A 21 -6.13 7.13 -13.06
CA GLU A 21 -6.89 6.23 -13.91
C GLU A 21 -5.96 5.18 -14.52
N ALA A 22 -6.26 3.91 -14.28
CA ALA A 22 -5.51 2.77 -14.81
C ALA A 22 -6.44 1.58 -15.00
N GLN A 23 -6.28 0.84 -16.11
CA GLN A 23 -7.01 -0.40 -16.38
C GLN A 23 -8.55 -0.27 -16.24
N GLY A 24 -9.12 0.84 -16.71
CA GLY A 24 -10.57 1.10 -16.65
C GLY A 24 -11.12 1.43 -15.26
N ARG A 25 -10.25 1.63 -14.25
CA ARG A 25 -10.61 2.09 -12.91
C ARG A 25 -10.08 3.49 -12.67
N ALA A 26 -10.81 4.27 -11.88
CA ALA A 26 -10.41 5.57 -11.40
C ALA A 26 -10.43 5.58 -9.86
N GLN A 27 -9.48 6.30 -9.27
CA GLN A 27 -9.52 6.69 -7.85
C GLN A 27 -9.18 8.17 -7.75
N THR A 28 -9.98 8.94 -7.00
CA THR A 28 -9.81 10.38 -6.83
C THR A 28 -9.60 10.71 -5.36
N GLY A 29 -8.46 11.33 -5.05
CA GLY A 29 -8.08 11.67 -3.68
C GLY A 29 -7.86 13.16 -3.49
N LEU A 30 -7.83 13.58 -2.23
CA LEU A 30 -7.52 14.96 -1.84
C LEU A 30 -6.02 15.10 -1.58
N VAL A 31 -5.37 16.01 -2.30
CA VAL A 31 -4.00 16.45 -2.01
C VAL A 31 -4.04 17.53 -0.94
N ALA A 32 -3.31 17.31 0.15
CA ALA A 32 -3.29 18.22 1.29
C ALA A 32 -1.96 18.18 2.06
N ALA A 33 -1.70 19.26 2.79
CA ALA A 33 -0.63 19.36 3.79
C ALA A 33 -1.16 18.95 5.17
N ALA A 34 -1.08 17.66 5.48
CA ALA A 34 -1.60 17.11 6.74
C ALA A 34 -0.68 17.49 7.92
N SER A 35 -1.24 17.57 9.13
CA SER A 35 -0.48 17.90 10.34
C SER A 35 0.51 16.79 10.72
N LEU A 36 1.79 17.13 10.93
CA LEU A 36 2.76 16.18 11.49
C LEU A 36 2.37 15.74 12.90
N ALA A 37 1.80 16.65 13.71
CA ALA A 37 1.32 16.32 15.05
C ALA A 37 0.22 15.25 15.01
N ALA A 38 -0.65 15.25 13.99
CA ALA A 38 -1.67 14.20 13.82
C ALA A 38 -1.05 12.82 13.54
N TYR A 39 0.11 12.76 12.87
CA TYR A 39 0.89 11.54 12.70
C TYR A 39 1.55 11.08 14.00
N GLU A 40 2.12 12.00 14.76
CA GLU A 40 2.76 11.71 16.05
C GLU A 40 1.77 11.21 17.11
N GLN A 41 0.57 11.79 17.12
CA GLN A 41 -0.53 11.43 18.03
C GLN A 41 -1.33 10.20 17.54
N GLY A 42 -1.01 9.65 16.37
CA GLY A 42 -1.62 8.43 15.86
C GLY A 42 -3.02 8.60 15.27
N ALA A 43 -3.40 9.81 14.87
CA ALA A 43 -4.57 10.04 13.99
C ALA A 43 -4.25 9.67 12.53
N ILE A 44 -3.00 9.87 12.09
CA ILE A 44 -2.49 9.24 10.87
C ILE A 44 -1.84 7.90 11.26
N LYS A 45 -2.58 6.82 11.04
CA LYS A 45 -2.28 5.47 11.50
C LYS A 45 -1.15 4.83 10.69
N ARG A 46 -0.24 4.20 11.43
CA ARG A 46 0.86 3.37 10.93
C ARG A 46 0.53 1.91 11.14
N HIS A 47 0.97 1.06 10.22
CA HIS A 47 0.85 -0.40 10.31
C HIS A 47 2.06 -1.12 9.69
N GLU A 48 3.14 -0.40 9.40
CA GLU A 48 4.40 -0.97 8.92
C GLU A 48 5.57 -0.34 9.68
N SER A 49 6.59 -1.14 9.98
CA SER A 49 7.84 -0.66 10.57
C SER A 49 8.73 -0.01 9.52
N THR A 50 9.34 1.12 9.87
CA THR A 50 10.33 1.77 9.01
C THR A 50 11.73 1.19 9.25
N ARG A 51 12.66 1.47 8.33
CA ARG A 51 14.07 1.07 8.45
C ARG A 51 14.92 2.33 8.62
N PRO A 52 15.70 2.48 9.71
CA PRO A 52 16.44 3.72 9.98
C PRO A 52 17.30 4.21 8.81
N PRO A 53 18.10 3.37 8.11
CA PRO A 53 18.92 3.86 7.00
C PRO A 53 18.10 4.48 5.85
N LYS A 54 16.90 3.93 5.58
CA LYS A 54 15.99 4.47 4.56
C LYS A 54 15.30 5.75 5.01
N VAL A 55 15.11 5.94 6.31
CA VAL A 55 14.51 7.15 6.89
C VAL A 55 15.51 8.28 6.84
N GLU A 56 16.74 8.05 7.33
CA GLU A 56 17.83 9.03 7.33
C GLU A 56 18.17 9.53 5.91
N ASP A 57 18.24 8.62 4.95
CA ASP A 57 18.51 8.98 3.55
C ASP A 57 17.44 9.90 2.97
N ARG A 58 16.17 9.60 3.24
CA ARG A 58 15.04 10.42 2.80
C ARG A 58 14.97 11.75 3.54
N ALA A 59 15.33 11.79 4.83
CA ALA A 59 15.35 13.03 5.61
C ALA A 59 16.40 13.99 5.04
N ARG A 60 17.61 13.51 4.78
CA ARG A 60 18.66 14.30 4.09
C ARG A 60 18.19 14.81 2.73
N HIS A 61 17.45 14.00 1.98
CA HIS A 61 16.90 14.42 0.69
C HIS A 61 15.87 15.56 0.84
N ILE A 62 14.98 15.48 1.84
CA ILE A 62 14.02 16.54 2.15
C ILE A 62 14.73 17.84 2.56
N GLU A 63 15.73 17.74 3.44
CA GLU A 63 16.54 18.88 3.90
C GLU A 63 17.29 19.54 2.74
N ALA A 64 17.94 18.73 1.88
CA ALA A 64 18.70 19.22 0.75
C ALA A 64 17.83 19.90 -0.31
N LEU A 65 16.61 19.42 -0.53
CA LEU A 65 15.66 20.02 -1.46
C LEU A 65 14.88 21.21 -0.86
N GLY A 66 14.74 21.27 0.47
CA GLY A 66 13.80 22.18 1.13
C GLY A 66 12.33 21.89 0.75
N ALA A 67 12.02 20.65 0.34
CA ALA A 67 10.69 20.27 -0.14
C ALA A 67 10.40 18.77 0.06
N GLN A 68 9.13 18.44 0.27
CA GLN A 68 8.62 17.08 0.11
C GLN A 68 8.05 16.94 -1.31
N THR A 69 8.64 16.06 -2.12
CA THR A 69 8.24 15.85 -3.53
C THR A 69 7.47 14.53 -3.74
N GLY A 70 7.49 13.64 -2.76
CA GLY A 70 6.82 12.34 -2.80
C GLY A 70 5.67 12.27 -1.79
N PRO A 71 4.39 12.43 -2.22
CA PRO A 71 3.26 12.38 -1.32
C PRO A 71 3.12 11.01 -0.59
N LEU A 72 2.51 11.05 0.59
CA LEU A 72 1.97 9.87 1.25
C LEU A 72 0.64 9.47 0.59
N LEU A 73 0.48 8.19 0.26
CA LEU A 73 -0.83 7.65 -0.11
C LEU A 73 -1.56 7.32 1.19
N LEU A 74 -2.62 8.06 1.48
CA LEU A 74 -3.48 7.83 2.63
C LEU A 74 -4.83 7.27 2.20
N ILE A 75 -5.47 6.57 3.12
CA ILE A 75 -6.85 6.09 2.98
C ILE A 75 -7.70 6.74 4.08
N HIS A 76 -8.92 7.14 3.73
CA HIS A 76 -9.94 7.58 4.69
C HIS A 76 -11.23 6.77 4.54
N ARG A 77 -12.06 6.75 5.60
CA ARG A 77 -13.41 6.20 5.51
C ARG A 77 -14.24 7.06 4.53
N PRO A 78 -15.09 6.46 3.69
CA PRO A 78 -15.93 7.22 2.77
C PRO A 78 -16.77 8.29 3.50
N ASP A 79 -16.76 9.51 2.98
CA ASP A 79 -17.57 10.63 3.45
C ASP A 79 -18.22 11.30 2.23
N GLU A 80 -19.55 11.37 2.24
CA GLU A 80 -20.32 11.87 1.08
C GLU A 80 -20.06 13.35 0.79
N GLU A 81 -19.78 14.15 1.81
CA GLU A 81 -19.52 15.58 1.61
C GLU A 81 -18.13 15.81 1.03
N VAL A 82 -17.11 15.07 1.51
CA VAL A 82 -15.78 15.06 0.89
C VAL A 82 -15.87 14.64 -0.57
N ARG A 83 -16.61 13.55 -0.86
CA ARG A 83 -16.84 13.07 -2.23
C ARG A 83 -17.52 14.14 -3.09
N ARG A 84 -18.56 14.80 -2.58
CA ARG A 84 -19.29 15.87 -3.28
C ARG A 84 -18.36 17.04 -3.63
N LEU A 85 -17.54 17.50 -2.68
CA LEU A 85 -16.61 18.62 -2.87
C LEU A 85 -15.52 18.29 -3.88
N ILE A 86 -14.93 17.09 -3.80
CA ILE A 86 -13.94 16.61 -4.78
C ILE A 86 -14.58 16.50 -6.18
N ALA A 87 -15.78 15.93 -6.27
CA ALA A 87 -16.49 15.78 -7.54
C ALA A 87 -16.83 17.15 -8.18
N ALA A 88 -17.22 18.13 -7.37
CA ALA A 88 -17.47 19.49 -7.82
C ALA A 88 -16.22 20.13 -8.43
N ALA A 89 -15.05 19.97 -7.78
CA ALA A 89 -13.78 20.44 -8.33
C ALA A 89 -13.44 19.75 -9.67
N CYS A 90 -13.66 18.44 -9.75
CA CYS A 90 -13.42 17.67 -10.98
C CYS A 90 -14.36 18.02 -12.15
N ALA A 91 -15.45 18.74 -11.92
CA ALA A 91 -16.34 19.23 -12.99
C ALA A 91 -15.76 20.46 -13.71
N GLY A 92 -14.80 21.15 -13.10
CA GLY A 92 -14.05 22.24 -13.70
C GLY A 92 -12.94 21.77 -14.65
N PRO A 93 -12.23 22.71 -15.31
CA PRO A 93 -11.07 22.39 -16.13
C PRO A 93 -9.92 21.84 -15.25
N PRO A 94 -9.24 20.76 -15.67
CA PRO A 94 -8.08 20.27 -14.95
C PRO A 94 -6.91 21.24 -15.06
N LEU A 95 -6.13 21.37 -13.99
CA LEU A 95 -4.87 22.13 -13.98
C LEU A 95 -3.82 21.42 -14.84
N CYS A 96 -3.72 20.09 -14.71
CA CYS A 96 -2.82 19.31 -15.53
C CYS A 96 -3.34 17.89 -15.74
N ARG A 97 -2.90 17.28 -16.84
CA ARG A 97 -3.11 15.87 -17.17
C ARG A 97 -1.81 15.29 -17.68
N SER A 98 -1.37 14.19 -17.09
CA SER A 98 -0.12 13.51 -17.44
C SER A 98 -0.35 12.01 -17.56
N VAL A 99 0.36 11.35 -18.49
CA VAL A 99 0.30 9.90 -18.68
C VAL A 99 1.64 9.31 -18.29
N GLN A 100 1.68 8.59 -17.17
CA GLN A 100 2.87 7.91 -16.66
C GLN A 100 3.00 6.53 -17.31
N GLY A 101 4.14 6.27 -17.96
CA GLY A 101 4.47 4.95 -18.52
C GLY A 101 3.50 4.43 -19.58
N GLY A 102 2.62 5.28 -20.12
CA GLY A 102 1.55 4.89 -21.04
C GLY A 102 0.37 4.16 -20.39
N THR A 103 0.38 3.91 -19.07
CA THR A 103 -0.57 3.02 -18.40
C THR A 103 -1.41 3.69 -17.32
N VAL A 104 -0.91 4.78 -16.72
CA VAL A 104 -1.61 5.52 -15.66
C VAL A 104 -1.81 6.96 -16.10
N THR A 105 -3.06 7.43 -16.11
CA THR A 105 -3.36 8.85 -16.32
C THR A 105 -3.54 9.52 -14.96
N HIS A 106 -2.77 10.58 -14.71
CA HIS A 106 -2.91 11.46 -13.56
C HIS A 106 -3.56 12.76 -14.01
N THR A 107 -4.62 13.19 -13.32
CA THR A 107 -5.29 14.46 -13.57
C THR A 107 -5.47 15.21 -12.26
N LEU A 108 -5.15 16.50 -12.24
CA LEU A 108 -5.30 17.36 -11.06
C LEU A 108 -6.25 18.51 -11.31
N TRP A 109 -7.05 18.84 -10.30
CA TRP A 109 -7.91 20.02 -10.27
C TRP A 109 -7.63 20.84 -9.00
N PRO A 110 -7.54 22.17 -9.10
CA PRO A 110 -7.37 23.01 -7.93
C PRO A 110 -8.68 23.07 -7.13
N ILE A 111 -8.55 23.23 -5.81
CA ILE A 111 -9.64 23.54 -4.88
C ILE A 111 -9.19 24.75 -4.08
N ASP A 112 -9.57 25.95 -4.55
CA ASP A 112 -9.10 27.24 -4.06
C ASP A 112 -10.21 28.13 -3.48
N GLY A 113 -11.47 27.67 -3.50
CA GLY A 113 -12.59 28.33 -2.83
C GLY A 113 -12.49 28.21 -1.30
N ALA A 114 -12.68 29.34 -0.61
CA ALA A 114 -12.50 29.43 0.84
C ALA A 114 -13.47 28.51 1.59
N ASP A 115 -14.75 28.52 1.19
CA ASP A 115 -15.81 27.70 1.79
C ASP A 115 -15.53 26.20 1.58
N GLU A 116 -15.06 25.81 0.40
CA GLU A 116 -14.70 24.42 0.10
C GLU A 116 -13.49 23.95 0.90
N ILE A 117 -12.46 24.79 1.04
CA ILE A 117 -11.27 24.50 1.85
C ILE A 117 -11.65 24.34 3.32
N GLU A 118 -12.47 25.24 3.86
CA GLU A 118 -12.96 25.16 5.25
C GLU A 118 -13.79 23.88 5.46
N ALA A 119 -14.76 23.61 4.58
CA ALA A 119 -15.58 22.42 4.65
C ALA A 119 -14.76 21.12 4.58
N LEU A 120 -13.79 21.02 3.66
CA LEU A 120 -12.90 19.85 3.58
C LEU A 120 -12.07 19.71 4.85
N THR A 121 -11.51 20.80 5.38
CA THR A 121 -10.73 20.79 6.61
C THR A 121 -11.56 20.25 7.78
N GLU A 122 -12.75 20.80 7.99
CA GLU A 122 -13.65 20.35 9.07
C GLU A 122 -14.06 18.88 8.91
N ARG A 123 -14.31 18.41 7.69
CA ARG A 123 -14.69 17.02 7.44
C ARG A 123 -13.54 16.07 7.76
N PHE A 124 -12.32 16.40 7.31
CA PHE A 124 -11.15 15.59 7.60
C PHE A 124 -10.82 15.54 9.10
N ASP A 125 -11.03 16.63 9.83
CA ASP A 125 -10.88 16.65 11.30
C ASP A 125 -11.92 15.75 12.00
N ARG A 126 -13.09 15.52 11.40
CA ARG A 126 -14.15 14.63 11.93
C ARG A 126 -14.00 13.15 11.55
N ILE A 127 -13.33 12.82 10.44
CA ILE A 127 -13.11 11.44 9.98
C ILE A 127 -12.32 10.60 11.01
N GLY A 128 -11.57 11.27 11.90
CA GLY A 128 -10.95 10.70 13.09
C GLY A 128 -9.64 9.95 12.85
N ALA A 129 -9.52 9.21 11.75
CA ALA A 129 -8.28 8.54 11.38
C ALA A 129 -8.03 8.46 9.87
N LEU A 130 -6.77 8.66 9.49
CA LEU A 130 -6.25 8.39 8.15
C LEU A 130 -5.25 7.24 8.20
N TYR A 131 -5.18 6.42 7.16
CA TYR A 131 -4.37 5.20 7.16
C TYR A 131 -3.29 5.29 6.09
N ILE A 132 -2.01 5.15 6.46
CA ILE A 132 -0.92 5.19 5.48
C ILE A 132 -0.94 3.92 4.64
N ALA A 133 -1.28 4.01 3.37
CA ALA A 133 -1.18 2.89 2.43
C ALA A 133 0.23 2.79 1.82
N ASP A 134 0.84 3.92 1.48
CA ASP A 134 2.21 3.97 0.96
C ASP A 134 2.92 5.22 1.49
N GLY A 135 4.14 5.03 2.02
CA GLY A 135 4.98 6.14 2.45
C GLY A 135 5.34 6.17 3.93
N HIS A 136 5.25 5.08 4.69
CA HIS A 136 5.66 5.06 6.11
C HIS A 136 7.08 5.58 6.34
N HIS A 137 8.01 5.21 5.44
CA HIS A 137 9.38 5.73 5.45
C HIS A 137 9.45 7.23 5.14
N ARG A 138 8.59 7.74 4.25
CA ARG A 138 8.51 9.17 3.90
C ARG A 138 7.93 9.98 5.06
N ALA A 139 6.90 9.46 5.72
CA ALA A 139 6.30 10.09 6.90
C ALA A 139 7.31 10.21 8.05
N ALA A 140 8.04 9.11 8.35
CA ALA A 140 9.10 9.13 9.36
C ALA A 140 10.26 10.06 8.96
N ALA A 141 10.63 10.10 7.68
CA ALA A 141 11.69 10.99 7.21
C ALA A 141 11.30 12.47 7.31
N ALA A 142 10.05 12.80 7.00
CA ALA A 142 9.53 14.16 7.18
C ALA A 142 9.52 14.57 8.66
N GLN A 143 9.18 13.64 9.57
CA GLN A 143 9.31 13.87 11.01
C GLN A 143 10.76 14.18 11.42
N THR A 144 11.72 13.37 10.97
CA THR A 144 13.15 13.58 11.25
C THR A 144 13.64 14.92 10.70
N ALA A 145 13.28 15.26 9.46
CA ALA A 145 13.66 16.52 8.84
C ALA A 145 13.05 17.73 9.59
N ALA A 146 11.77 17.66 9.98
CA ALA A 146 11.10 18.71 10.76
C ALA A 146 11.81 18.97 12.09
N GLN A 147 12.22 17.90 12.79
CA GLN A 147 12.98 18.00 14.04
C GLN A 147 14.36 18.62 13.82
N ALA A 148 15.08 18.22 12.76
CA ALA A 148 16.40 18.78 12.44
C ALA A 148 16.33 20.28 12.08
N MET A 149 15.23 20.72 11.44
CA MET A 149 14.96 22.12 11.13
C MET A 149 14.45 22.93 12.33
N GLY A 150 14.11 22.29 13.46
CA GLY A 150 13.49 22.96 14.60
C GLY A 150 12.10 23.52 14.28
N ALA A 151 11.36 22.86 13.39
CA ALA A 151 10.10 23.36 12.85
C ALA A 151 9.02 23.52 13.94
N GLY A 152 8.43 24.70 14.03
CA GLY A 152 7.31 25.01 14.90
C GLY A 152 5.97 24.46 14.41
N THR A 153 5.00 24.37 15.31
CA THR A 153 3.62 24.00 14.96
C THR A 153 3.04 24.98 13.95
N GLY A 154 2.52 24.47 12.84
CA GLY A 154 1.85 25.25 11.81
C GLY A 154 2.74 25.67 10.65
N GLU A 155 4.06 25.56 10.79
CA GLU A 155 5.02 25.76 9.69
C GLU A 155 4.89 24.69 8.61
N ALA A 156 5.28 25.00 7.37
CA ALA A 156 5.24 24.03 6.28
C ALA A 156 6.11 22.78 6.55
N ALA A 157 7.24 22.97 7.25
CA ALA A 157 8.10 21.89 7.71
C ALA A 157 7.43 20.96 8.75
N SER A 158 6.40 21.40 9.48
CA SER A 158 5.60 20.55 10.39
C SER A 158 4.34 19.97 9.74
N ARG A 159 4.34 19.85 8.41
CA ARG A 159 3.29 19.21 7.62
C ARG A 159 3.81 18.00 6.83
N LEU A 160 2.89 17.14 6.42
CA LEU A 160 3.12 16.01 5.55
C LEU A 160 2.42 16.27 4.22
N LEU A 161 3.11 16.09 3.10
CA LEU A 161 2.46 16.08 1.79
C LEU A 161 1.70 14.76 1.62
N THR A 162 0.39 14.83 1.40
CA THR A 162 -0.49 13.65 1.38
C THR A 162 -1.45 13.68 0.19
N VAL A 163 -1.86 12.50 -0.25
CA VAL A 163 -3.04 12.30 -1.10
C VAL A 163 -3.93 11.26 -0.43
N SER A 164 -5.11 11.67 0.03
CA SER A 164 -6.05 10.79 0.74
C SER A 164 -7.17 10.32 -0.16
N PHE A 165 -7.31 9.00 -0.33
CA PHE A 165 -8.33 8.36 -1.15
C PHE A 165 -9.40 7.69 -0.27
N PRO A 166 -10.68 7.68 -0.69
CA PRO A 166 -11.72 6.99 0.06
C PRO A 166 -11.52 5.47 -0.05
N ALA A 167 -11.78 4.75 1.04
CA ALA A 167 -11.51 3.31 1.16
C ALA A 167 -12.18 2.46 0.07
N ASP A 168 -13.34 2.88 -0.43
CA ASP A 168 -14.12 2.18 -1.46
C ASP A 168 -13.61 2.38 -2.90
N GLU A 169 -12.69 3.33 -3.13
CA GLU A 169 -12.01 3.50 -4.43
C GLU A 169 -10.63 2.81 -4.48
N VAL A 170 -10.02 2.57 -3.31
CA VAL A 170 -8.68 1.98 -3.21
C VAL A 170 -8.73 0.47 -3.35
N ARG A 171 -7.84 -0.08 -4.18
CA ARG A 171 -7.65 -1.52 -4.31
C ARG A 171 -6.28 -1.93 -3.76
N ILE A 172 -6.30 -2.92 -2.88
CA ILE A 172 -5.10 -3.65 -2.47
C ILE A 172 -4.99 -4.87 -3.38
N LEU A 173 -3.83 -5.01 -4.03
CA LEU A 173 -3.49 -6.20 -4.80
C LEU A 173 -2.76 -7.20 -3.90
N GLY A 174 -2.88 -8.47 -4.27
CA GLY A 174 -2.19 -9.55 -3.57
C GLY A 174 -0.68 -9.37 -3.63
N TYR A 175 0.00 -9.79 -2.58
CA TYR A 175 1.45 -9.91 -2.60
C TYR A 175 1.76 -11.40 -2.52
N HIS A 176 2.23 -11.97 -3.62
CA HIS A 176 2.45 -13.40 -3.78
C HIS A 176 3.81 -13.83 -3.20
N ARG A 177 4.00 -15.14 -3.01
CA ARG A 177 5.25 -15.72 -2.48
C ARG A 177 5.85 -16.68 -3.49
N ILE A 178 7.17 -16.64 -3.62
CA ILE A 178 7.94 -17.69 -4.29
C ILE A 178 8.98 -18.22 -3.32
N VAL A 179 9.22 -19.54 -3.31
CA VAL A 179 10.15 -20.18 -2.38
C VAL A 179 11.10 -21.11 -3.12
N ARG A 180 12.40 -20.96 -2.81
CA ARG A 180 13.50 -21.80 -3.30
C ARG A 180 13.66 -23.03 -2.42
N GLY A 181 13.54 -24.20 -3.04
CA GLY A 181 13.59 -25.48 -2.37
C GLY A 181 12.34 -25.80 -1.54
N LEU A 182 12.22 -27.05 -1.13
CA LEU A 182 11.10 -27.56 -0.33
C LEU A 182 11.58 -28.08 1.03
N ASN A 183 12.56 -27.38 1.63
CA ASN A 183 13.07 -27.70 2.97
C ASN A 183 13.55 -29.16 3.14
N GLY A 184 14.29 -29.68 2.16
CA GLY A 184 14.79 -31.06 2.16
C GLY A 184 13.80 -32.10 1.64
N LEU A 185 12.57 -31.72 1.30
CA LEU A 185 11.62 -32.59 0.61
C LEU A 185 12.07 -32.74 -0.85
N THR A 186 12.55 -33.93 -1.21
CA THR A 186 13.08 -34.22 -2.55
C THR A 186 12.03 -34.66 -3.56
N SER A 187 10.80 -34.91 -3.11
CA SER A 187 9.69 -35.34 -3.97
C SER A 187 8.48 -34.42 -3.80
N PRO A 188 8.02 -33.78 -4.89
CA PRO A 188 6.82 -32.95 -4.84
C PRO A 188 5.55 -33.73 -4.48
N ARG A 189 5.51 -35.05 -4.68
CA ARG A 189 4.43 -35.90 -4.13
C ARG A 189 4.40 -35.90 -2.60
N VAL A 190 5.57 -35.93 -1.96
CA VAL A 190 5.65 -35.88 -0.48
C VAL A 190 5.23 -34.50 0.01
N PHE A 191 5.66 -33.44 -0.67
CA PHE A 191 5.24 -32.08 -0.38
C PHE A 191 3.72 -31.90 -0.51
N LEU A 192 3.12 -32.32 -1.63
CA LEU A 192 1.67 -32.29 -1.85
C LEU A 192 0.90 -33.09 -0.78
N ARG A 193 1.43 -34.24 -0.35
CA ARG A 193 0.84 -35.03 0.73
C ARG A 193 0.83 -34.26 2.06
N GLN A 194 1.92 -33.58 2.40
CA GLN A 194 1.98 -32.76 3.61
C GLN A 194 1.04 -31.56 3.54
N ILE A 195 0.94 -30.91 2.38
CA ILE A 195 -0.04 -29.84 2.15
C ILE A 195 -1.47 -30.37 2.36
N GLY A 196 -1.81 -31.51 1.76
CA GLY A 196 -3.13 -32.14 1.88
C GLY A 196 -3.49 -32.67 3.27
N GLN A 197 -2.52 -32.80 4.17
CA GLN A 197 -2.76 -33.11 5.59
C GLN A 197 -3.15 -31.88 6.41
N THR A 198 -2.84 -30.68 5.91
CA THR A 198 -3.04 -29.41 6.60
C THR A 198 -4.18 -28.59 5.98
N LEU A 199 -4.33 -28.66 4.66
CA LEU A 199 -5.23 -27.84 3.86
C LEU A 199 -5.98 -28.72 2.87
N GLY A 200 -7.18 -28.29 2.46
CA GLY A 200 -7.78 -28.81 1.22
C GLY A 200 -6.84 -28.51 0.05
N CYS A 201 -6.57 -29.49 -0.80
CA CYS A 201 -5.60 -29.38 -1.89
C CYS A 201 -6.13 -30.10 -3.13
N GLU A 202 -6.52 -29.33 -4.13
CA GLU A 202 -7.13 -29.84 -5.35
C GLU A 202 -6.36 -29.35 -6.60
N PRO A 203 -6.09 -30.20 -7.59
CA PRO A 203 -5.53 -29.75 -8.86
C PRO A 203 -6.42 -28.70 -9.54
N ALA A 204 -5.79 -27.75 -10.24
CA ALA A 204 -6.47 -26.75 -11.06
C ALA A 204 -5.98 -26.82 -12.51
N GLU A 205 -6.90 -26.59 -13.46
CA GLU A 205 -6.61 -26.64 -14.89
C GLU A 205 -5.80 -25.43 -15.40
N GLY A 206 -5.67 -24.37 -14.60
CA GLY A 206 -4.97 -23.15 -14.98
C GLY A 206 -4.57 -22.30 -13.77
N PRO A 207 -4.05 -21.09 -14.02
CA PRO A 207 -3.63 -20.17 -12.96
C PRO A 207 -4.72 -19.93 -11.94
N VAL A 208 -4.34 -19.95 -10.66
CA VAL A 208 -5.27 -19.79 -9.54
C VAL A 208 -5.08 -18.41 -8.94
N GLU A 209 -6.06 -17.53 -9.14
CA GLU A 209 -6.23 -16.32 -8.34
C GLU A 209 -7.31 -16.58 -7.29
N PRO A 210 -6.95 -16.58 -6.00
CA PRO A 210 -7.94 -16.75 -4.93
C PRO A 210 -8.99 -15.64 -4.98
N ALA A 211 -10.27 -16.01 -4.96
CA ALA A 211 -11.40 -15.09 -5.01
C ALA A 211 -12.02 -14.79 -3.64
N GLN A 212 -11.58 -15.49 -2.58
CA GLN A 212 -12.09 -15.34 -1.23
C GLN A 212 -10.99 -15.58 -0.18
N PRO A 213 -11.15 -15.07 1.06
CA PRO A 213 -10.20 -15.29 2.14
C PRO A 213 -9.93 -16.77 2.45
N ALA A 214 -8.78 -17.05 3.06
CA ALA A 214 -8.32 -18.38 3.44
C ALA A 214 -8.17 -19.37 2.27
N HIS A 215 -8.00 -18.84 1.05
CA HIS A 215 -7.76 -19.60 -0.17
C HIS A 215 -6.47 -19.15 -0.83
N PHE A 216 -5.77 -20.11 -1.43
CA PHE A 216 -4.47 -19.87 -2.04
C PHE A 216 -4.40 -20.61 -3.37
N GLY A 217 -3.67 -20.05 -4.32
CA GLY A 217 -3.15 -20.84 -5.43
C GLY A 217 -1.75 -21.32 -5.07
N MET A 218 -1.41 -22.52 -5.53
CA MET A 218 -0.06 -23.05 -5.43
C MET A 218 0.39 -23.57 -6.78
N TYR A 219 1.60 -23.20 -7.19
CA TYR A 219 2.22 -23.71 -8.41
C TYR A 219 3.52 -24.45 -8.07
N VAL A 220 3.59 -25.71 -8.45
CA VAL A 220 4.76 -26.59 -8.22
C VAL A 220 4.80 -27.67 -9.31
N GLU A 221 6.00 -27.95 -9.84
CA GLU A 221 6.22 -28.91 -10.95
C GLU A 221 5.28 -28.72 -12.15
N GLY A 222 5.13 -27.48 -12.63
CA GLY A 222 4.35 -27.22 -13.83
C GLY A 222 2.83 -27.35 -13.65
N ARG A 223 2.33 -27.46 -12.39
CA ARG A 223 0.90 -27.67 -12.10
C ARG A 223 0.39 -26.69 -11.06
N TRP A 224 -0.84 -26.23 -11.30
CA TRP A 224 -1.59 -25.41 -10.37
C TRP A 224 -2.46 -26.26 -9.43
N TYR A 225 -2.60 -25.78 -8.20
CA TYR A 225 -3.46 -26.33 -7.17
C TYR A 225 -4.24 -25.21 -6.49
N ARG A 226 -5.48 -25.48 -6.13
CA ARG A 226 -6.28 -24.67 -5.20
C ARG A 226 -6.08 -25.21 -3.80
N LEU A 227 -5.72 -24.32 -2.89
CA LEU A 227 -5.61 -24.63 -1.47
C LEU A 227 -6.72 -23.92 -0.70
N ALA A 228 -7.33 -24.62 0.25
CA ALA A 228 -8.36 -24.08 1.11
C ALA A 228 -8.02 -24.36 2.59
N ALA A 229 -7.98 -23.29 3.39
CA ALA A 229 -7.75 -23.34 4.83
C ALA A 229 -9.07 -23.19 5.60
N GLU A 230 -10.04 -24.06 5.30
CA GLU A 230 -11.39 -24.01 5.90
C GLU A 230 -11.32 -24.07 7.43
N GLY A 231 -11.96 -23.10 8.10
CA GLY A 231 -11.96 -23.01 9.56
C GLY A 231 -10.60 -22.71 10.20
N ALA A 232 -9.54 -22.46 9.41
CA ALA A 232 -8.21 -22.19 9.93
C ALA A 232 -8.03 -20.74 10.41
N ALA A 233 -8.89 -19.81 9.96
CA ALA A 233 -8.89 -18.45 10.44
C ALA A 233 -9.34 -18.42 11.92
N PRO A 234 -8.59 -17.80 12.84
CA PRO A 234 -8.99 -17.71 14.24
C PRO A 234 -10.35 -17.00 14.37
N ALA A 235 -11.32 -17.65 15.02
CA ALA A 235 -12.64 -17.04 15.29
C ALA A 235 -12.53 -15.81 16.20
N SER A 236 -11.51 -15.78 17.06
CA SER A 236 -11.13 -14.67 17.93
C SER A 236 -9.61 -14.51 17.90
N GLY A 237 -9.11 -13.28 17.98
CA GLY A 237 -7.68 -13.01 17.93
C GLY A 237 -7.39 -11.66 17.31
N ALA A 238 -6.10 -11.35 17.17
CA ALA A 238 -5.68 -10.11 16.53
C ALA A 238 -6.08 -10.12 15.05
N ALA A 239 -6.48 -8.96 14.50
CA ALA A 239 -6.88 -8.84 13.10
C ALA A 239 -5.79 -9.38 12.14
N VAL A 240 -4.52 -9.23 12.52
CA VAL A 240 -3.37 -9.70 11.76
C VAL A 240 -3.32 -11.22 11.58
N ASP A 241 -3.86 -12.00 12.52
CA ASP A 241 -3.79 -13.47 12.49
C ASP A 241 -4.77 -14.09 11.49
N ARG A 242 -5.76 -13.30 11.04
CA ARG A 242 -6.77 -13.72 10.07
C ARG A 242 -6.34 -13.47 8.63
N LEU A 243 -5.30 -12.67 8.40
CA LEU A 243 -4.82 -12.35 7.06
C LEU A 243 -4.27 -13.60 6.37
N ASP A 244 -4.55 -13.76 5.08
CA ASP A 244 -4.04 -14.85 4.25
C ASP A 244 -2.51 -14.99 4.30
N VAL A 245 -1.77 -13.88 4.41
CA VAL A 245 -0.31 -13.90 4.60
C VAL A 245 0.10 -14.61 5.89
N SER A 246 -0.66 -14.41 6.97
CA SER A 246 -0.42 -15.01 8.29
C SER A 246 -0.87 -16.47 8.32
N LEU A 247 -1.99 -16.78 7.65
CA LEU A 247 -2.47 -18.14 7.47
C LEU A 247 -1.45 -18.98 6.68
N LEU A 248 -0.97 -18.49 5.54
CA LEU A 248 0.05 -19.17 4.75
C LEU A 248 1.34 -19.37 5.55
N ALA A 249 1.78 -18.35 6.29
CA ALA A 249 2.96 -18.44 7.13
C ALA A 249 2.84 -19.54 8.20
N ARG A 250 1.70 -19.55 8.91
CA ARG A 250 1.44 -20.48 10.01
C ARG A 250 1.17 -21.91 9.56
N LEU A 251 0.52 -22.10 8.42
CA LEU A 251 0.07 -23.43 7.96
C LEU A 251 1.08 -24.08 7.02
N VAL A 252 1.82 -23.30 6.23
CA VAL A 252 2.69 -23.82 5.16
C VAL A 252 4.14 -23.37 5.33
N LEU A 253 4.40 -22.06 5.36
CA LEU A 253 5.77 -21.55 5.26
C LEU A 253 6.62 -22.02 6.45
N GLY A 254 6.13 -21.87 7.68
CA GLY A 254 6.82 -22.31 8.89
C GLY A 254 6.88 -23.83 9.00
N PRO A 255 5.73 -24.54 9.13
CA PRO A 255 5.74 -25.96 9.46
C PRO A 255 6.27 -26.88 8.36
N ILE A 256 5.99 -26.56 7.08
CA ILE A 256 6.32 -27.44 5.95
C ILE A 256 7.63 -26.97 5.30
N LEU A 257 7.74 -25.67 5.00
CA LEU A 257 8.90 -25.12 4.28
C LEU A 257 10.02 -24.62 5.20
N GLY A 258 9.81 -24.63 6.52
CA GLY A 258 10.82 -24.20 7.49
C GLY A 258 11.22 -22.73 7.36
N ILE A 259 10.35 -21.89 6.81
CA ILE A 259 10.55 -20.44 6.67
C ILE A 259 10.00 -19.78 7.94
N GLY A 260 10.91 -19.32 8.80
CA GLY A 260 10.55 -18.62 10.04
C GLY A 260 10.13 -17.17 9.79
N ASP A 261 11.09 -16.24 9.81
CA ASP A 261 10.85 -14.83 9.47
C ASP A 261 11.15 -14.59 7.98
N PRO A 262 10.15 -14.30 7.14
CA PRO A 262 10.35 -14.03 5.71
C PRO A 262 11.26 -12.84 5.41
N ARG A 263 11.55 -11.97 6.39
CA ARG A 263 12.48 -10.84 6.23
C ARG A 263 13.95 -11.27 6.26
N LEU A 264 14.23 -12.43 6.85
CA LEU A 264 15.58 -12.92 7.14
C LEU A 264 15.93 -14.17 6.34
N ASP A 265 14.96 -14.83 5.71
CA ASP A 265 15.17 -16.06 4.95
C ASP A 265 15.36 -15.78 3.45
N ALA A 266 16.55 -16.06 2.91
CA ALA A 266 16.88 -15.81 1.51
C ALA A 266 16.17 -16.77 0.52
N ARG A 267 15.52 -17.83 1.02
CA ARG A 267 14.78 -18.78 0.19
C ARG A 267 13.43 -18.24 -0.26
N ILE A 268 12.85 -17.27 0.44
CA ILE A 268 11.56 -16.69 0.08
C ILE A 268 11.75 -15.33 -0.60
N ASP A 269 10.97 -15.10 -1.64
CA ASP A 269 10.88 -13.81 -2.31
C ASP A 269 9.40 -13.51 -2.65
N PHE A 270 9.15 -12.29 -3.11
CA PHE A 270 7.81 -11.73 -3.17
C PHE A 270 7.50 -11.17 -4.55
N VAL A 271 6.34 -11.55 -5.09
CA VAL A 271 5.86 -11.05 -6.40
C VAL A 271 4.65 -10.17 -6.17
N GLY A 272 4.73 -8.90 -6.54
CA GLY A 272 3.60 -7.97 -6.42
C GLY A 272 2.48 -8.33 -7.39
N GLY A 273 1.23 -8.21 -6.95
CA GLY A 273 0.04 -8.65 -7.71
C GLY A 273 -0.13 -7.96 -9.06
N GLY A 274 0.43 -6.77 -9.27
CA GLY A 274 0.44 -6.10 -10.58
C GLY A 274 1.15 -6.90 -11.69
N ARG A 275 1.99 -7.89 -11.34
CA ARG A 275 2.64 -8.81 -12.29
C ARG A 275 1.78 -10.01 -12.71
N GLY A 276 0.66 -10.26 -12.04
CA GLY A 276 -0.22 -11.41 -12.28
C GLY A 276 0.35 -12.73 -11.76
N VAL A 277 -0.50 -13.77 -11.80
CA VAL A 277 -0.17 -15.14 -11.38
C VAL A 277 0.70 -15.88 -12.39
N GLU A 278 0.75 -15.43 -13.64
CA GLU A 278 1.61 -15.96 -14.68
C GLU A 278 3.10 -15.76 -14.34
N ALA A 279 3.42 -14.64 -13.68
CA ALA A 279 4.78 -14.37 -13.19
C ALA A 279 5.23 -15.40 -12.13
N LEU A 280 4.30 -16.02 -11.42
CA LEU A 280 4.59 -17.07 -10.44
C LEU A 280 4.98 -18.37 -11.13
N ALA A 281 4.21 -18.77 -12.15
CA ALA A 281 4.51 -19.94 -12.95
C ALA A 281 5.87 -19.79 -13.65
N ALA A 282 6.10 -18.63 -14.28
CA ALA A 282 7.37 -18.33 -14.93
C ALA A 282 8.57 -18.37 -13.97
N ALA A 283 8.41 -17.90 -12.72
CA ALA A 283 9.49 -17.96 -11.73
C ALA A 283 9.84 -19.41 -11.33
N VAL A 284 8.85 -20.30 -11.26
CA VAL A 284 9.08 -21.72 -10.95
C VAL A 284 9.67 -22.44 -12.15
N ASP A 285 9.06 -22.29 -13.33
CA ASP A 285 9.50 -22.97 -14.55
C ASP A 285 10.87 -22.48 -15.03
N GLY A 286 11.20 -21.21 -14.76
CA GLY A 286 12.52 -20.62 -15.01
C GLY A 286 13.60 -21.01 -14.00
N GLY A 287 13.24 -21.69 -12.90
CA GLY A 287 14.18 -22.15 -11.88
C GLY A 287 14.54 -21.12 -10.80
N ASP A 288 13.94 -19.93 -10.82
CA ASP A 288 14.13 -18.91 -9.77
C ASP A 288 13.50 -19.35 -8.43
N ALA A 289 12.49 -20.22 -8.49
CA ALA A 289 11.79 -20.79 -7.36
C ALA A 289 11.45 -22.28 -7.60
N THR A 290 11.10 -22.99 -6.52
CA THR A 290 10.62 -24.37 -6.59
C THR A 290 9.11 -24.47 -6.42
N VAL A 291 8.52 -23.55 -5.65
CA VAL A 291 7.08 -23.43 -5.46
C VAL A 291 6.70 -21.96 -5.39
N ALA A 292 5.50 -21.65 -5.90
CA ALA A 292 4.91 -20.33 -5.78
C ALA A 292 3.51 -20.41 -5.16
N PHE A 293 3.13 -19.34 -4.48
CA PHE A 293 1.82 -19.18 -3.85
C PHE A 293 1.20 -17.85 -4.27
N SER A 294 0.00 -17.92 -4.84
CA SER A 294 -0.87 -16.76 -4.99
C SER A 294 -1.76 -16.65 -3.75
N LEU A 295 -2.04 -15.42 -3.33
CA LEU A 295 -2.74 -15.12 -2.09
C LEU A 295 -3.94 -14.26 -2.38
N TYR A 296 -5.02 -14.48 -1.64
CA TYR A 296 -6.13 -13.53 -1.60
C TYR A 296 -5.61 -12.16 -1.09
N PRO A 297 -5.91 -11.05 -1.78
CA PRO A 297 -5.46 -9.73 -1.35
C PRO A 297 -6.04 -9.36 0.02
N THR A 298 -5.21 -8.77 0.88
CA THR A 298 -5.69 -8.15 2.13
C THR A 298 -6.68 -7.04 1.80
N SER A 299 -7.84 -7.02 2.45
CA SER A 299 -8.85 -5.97 2.21
C SER A 299 -8.44 -4.64 2.87
N VAL A 300 -9.04 -3.54 2.41
CA VAL A 300 -8.81 -2.22 3.02
C VAL A 300 -9.33 -2.21 4.46
N GLU A 301 -10.46 -2.89 4.72
CA GLU A 301 -11.05 -3.02 6.04
C GLU A 301 -10.12 -3.78 7.00
N ASP A 302 -9.49 -4.86 6.54
CA ASP A 302 -8.53 -5.62 7.34
C ASP A 302 -7.27 -4.78 7.65
N LEU A 303 -6.76 -4.02 6.67
CA LEU A 303 -5.67 -3.07 6.89
C LEU A 303 -6.04 -2.04 7.96
N MET A 304 -7.22 -1.44 7.84
CA MET A 304 -7.71 -0.44 8.79
C MET A 304 -7.87 -1.05 10.18
N ALA A 305 -8.41 -2.26 10.30
CA ALA A 305 -8.58 -2.96 11.57
C ALA A 305 -7.24 -3.27 12.26
N VAL A 306 -6.23 -3.69 11.50
CA VAL A 306 -4.86 -3.90 12.03
C VAL A 306 -4.28 -2.57 12.53
N ALA A 307 -4.42 -1.51 11.75
CA ALA A 307 -3.91 -0.18 12.08
C ALA A 307 -4.62 0.46 13.27
N ASP A 308 -5.95 0.28 13.39
CA ASP A 308 -6.76 0.74 14.52
C ASP A 308 -6.37 0.02 15.82
N ALA A 309 -5.99 -1.25 15.73
CA ALA A 309 -5.44 -2.02 16.86
C ALA A 309 -3.99 -1.64 17.23
N GLY A 310 -3.35 -0.72 16.50
CA GLY A 310 -1.94 -0.35 16.69
C GLY A 310 -0.96 -1.48 16.34
N ALA A 311 -1.42 -2.49 15.60
CA ALA A 311 -0.62 -3.63 15.19
C ALA A 311 0.14 -3.35 13.88
N ILE A 312 1.15 -4.19 13.62
CA ILE A 312 1.99 -4.11 12.42
C ILE A 312 1.63 -5.26 11.49
N LEU A 313 1.42 -4.96 10.21
CA LEU A 313 1.24 -5.96 9.17
C LEU A 313 2.52 -6.77 8.97
N PRO A 314 2.40 -8.06 8.63
CA PRO A 314 3.53 -8.85 8.18
C PRO A 314 4.22 -8.18 6.98
N PRO A 315 5.51 -8.46 6.75
CA PRO A 315 6.23 -7.92 5.61
C PRO A 315 5.53 -8.26 4.30
N LYS A 316 5.45 -7.28 3.40
CA LYS A 316 4.92 -7.48 2.04
C LYS A 316 3.51 -8.06 2.06
N THR A 317 2.62 -7.42 2.83
CA THR A 317 1.20 -7.80 2.92
C THR A 317 0.36 -7.11 1.86
N THR A 318 0.65 -5.84 1.58
CA THR A 318 -0.17 -4.99 0.73
C THR A 318 0.61 -4.51 -0.49
N TRP A 319 -0.07 -4.41 -1.63
CA TRP A 319 0.46 -3.80 -2.84
C TRP A 319 -0.58 -2.85 -3.43
N PHE A 320 -0.29 -1.55 -3.41
CA PHE A 320 -1.19 -0.52 -3.94
C PHE A 320 -0.80 -0.11 -5.36
N GLU A 321 -1.78 -0.14 -6.26
CA GLU A 321 -1.66 0.37 -7.64
C GLU A 321 -2.93 1.13 -8.06
N PRO A 322 -2.81 2.15 -8.92
CA PRO A 322 -1.56 2.75 -9.40
C PRO A 322 -0.79 3.51 -8.29
N LYS A 323 0.53 3.65 -8.45
CA LYS A 323 1.37 4.44 -7.54
C LYS A 323 1.20 5.94 -7.82
N LEU A 324 1.39 6.76 -6.79
CA LEU A 324 1.45 8.22 -6.95
C LEU A 324 2.69 8.62 -7.78
N ALA A 325 2.54 9.68 -8.56
CA ALA A 325 3.64 10.26 -9.33
C ALA A 325 4.39 11.29 -8.48
N ASP A 326 5.60 10.95 -8.05
CA ASP A 326 6.47 11.88 -7.34
C ASP A 326 6.77 13.12 -8.22
N GLY A 327 6.79 14.30 -7.59
CA GLY A 327 7.11 15.57 -8.24
C GLY A 327 5.94 16.27 -8.94
N LEU A 328 4.77 15.62 -9.09
CA LEU A 328 3.59 16.26 -9.70
C LEU A 328 2.99 17.35 -8.80
N VAL A 329 3.09 17.15 -7.48
CA VAL A 329 2.85 18.15 -6.44
C VAL A 329 4.01 18.10 -5.46
N SER A 330 4.43 19.25 -4.95
CA SER A 330 5.50 19.35 -3.96
C SER A 330 5.09 20.31 -2.86
N LEU A 331 5.43 19.96 -1.62
CA LEU A 331 5.27 20.83 -0.46
C LEU A 331 6.63 21.47 -0.15
N VAL A 332 6.75 22.77 -0.44
CA VAL A 332 7.95 23.55 -0.11
C VAL A 332 7.96 23.85 1.39
N LEU A 333 9.11 23.70 2.04
CA LEU A 333 9.24 23.82 3.50
C LEU A 333 9.71 25.21 3.96
N SER A 334 10.00 26.12 3.01
CA SER A 334 10.47 27.50 3.23
C SER A 334 9.84 28.56 2.32
#